data_AF-A0A127B856-F1
#
_entry.id   AF-A0A127B856-F1
#
_cell.length_a   1.000
_cell.length_b   1.000
_cell.length_c   1.000
_cell.angle_alpha   90.00
_cell.angle_beta   90.00
_cell.angle_gamma   90.00
#
_symmetry.space_group_name_H-M   'P 1'
#
loop_
_entity.id
_entity.type
_entity.pdbx_description
1 polymer ?
#
loop_
_entity_poly.entity_id
_entity_poly.type
_entity_poly.pdbx_seq_one_letter_code
_entity_poly.pdbx_strand_id
1 'polypeptide(L)'
;MSSTTKIVQTEVDMETYEILKMLAIKKRIPLKAVLRDILTEYAKKLKEDIEKEIYKDPIWKGIGLLDIEDTKASERDDWGVVEWRSK
;
A
#
# COMPACT_ATOMS: atom_id res chain seq x y z
N MET A 1 -3.01 -22.13 13.87
CA MET A 1 -3.60 -21.06 13.04
C MET A 1 -2.78 -19.81 13.26
N SER A 2 -2.00 -19.37 12.25
CA SER A 2 -1.21 -18.12 12.32
C SER A 2 -2.17 -16.94 12.24
N SER A 3 -2.14 -16.00 13.20
CA SER A 3 -2.97 -14.81 13.12
C SER A 3 -2.48 -13.91 11.98
N THR A 4 -3.35 -13.58 11.03
CA THR A 4 -3.13 -12.68 9.89
C THR A 4 -2.98 -11.19 10.28
N THR A 5 -2.80 -10.90 11.57
CA THR A 5 -2.66 -9.54 12.10
C THR A 5 -1.37 -9.43 12.90
N LYS A 6 -0.65 -8.32 12.73
CA LYS A 6 0.54 -7.96 13.51
C LYS A 6 0.21 -6.77 14.41
N ILE A 7 0.84 -6.72 15.59
CA ILE A 7 0.76 -5.58 16.50
C ILE A 7 1.92 -4.64 16.15
N VAL A 8 1.60 -3.37 15.96
CA VAL A 8 2.59 -2.31 15.76
C VAL A 8 2.50 -1.38 16.97
N GLN A 9 3.63 -1.18 17.65
CA GLN A 9 3.77 -0.19 18.73
C GLN A 9 4.65 0.94 18.20
N THR A 10 4.26 2.17 18.49
CA THR A 10 4.97 3.37 18.04
C THR A 10 4.79 4.48 19.05
N GLU A 11 5.74 5.41 19.09
CA GLU A 11 5.70 6.61 19.89
C GLU A 11 5.16 7.76 19.03
N VAL A 12 4.34 8.60 19.64
CA VAL A 12 3.85 9.84 19.03
C VAL A 12 4.09 10.97 20.02
N ASP A 13 4.36 12.17 19.51
CA ASP A 13 4.46 13.34 20.36
C ASP A 13 3.09 13.69 20.99
N MET A 14 3.12 14.53 22.03
CA MET A 14 1.91 14.88 22.79
C MET A 14 0.90 15.70 21.99
N GLU A 15 1.34 16.52 21.05
CA GLU A 15 0.46 17.32 20.20
C GLU A 15 -0.35 16.39 19.28
N THR A 16 0.34 15.47 18.60
CA THR A 16 -0.27 14.43 17.78
C THR A 16 -1.23 13.56 18.59
N TYR A 17 -0.84 13.16 19.80
CA TYR A 17 -1.70 12.37 20.69
C TYR A 17 -3.01 13.09 21.04
N GLU A 18 -2.96 14.37 21.43
CA GLU A 18 -4.16 15.13 21.80
C GLU A 18 -5.10 15.35 20.61
N ILE A 19 -4.55 15.57 19.40
CA ILE A 19 -5.34 15.62 18.16
C ILE A 19 -6.07 14.30 17.93
N LEU A 20 -5.36 13.17 17.99
CA LEU A 20 -5.94 11.85 17.77
C LEU A 20 -7.02 11.51 18.81
N LYS A 21 -6.81 11.92 20.06
CA LYS A 21 -7.78 11.77 21.15
C LYS A 21 -9.02 12.64 20.93
N MET A 22 -8.86 13.89 20.48
CA MET A 22 -9.97 14.76 20.11
C MET A 22 -10.81 14.13 18.97
N LEU A 23 -10.16 13.55 17.96
CA LEU A 23 -10.83 12.84 16.87
C LEU A 23 -11.61 11.62 17.37
N ALA A 24 -11.04 10.85 18.30
CA ALA A 24 -11.70 9.71 18.92
C ALA A 24 -12.97 10.13 19.67
N ILE A 25 -12.90 11.21 20.45
CA ILE A 25 -14.05 11.78 21.17
C ILE A 25 -15.13 12.23 20.18
N LYS A 26 -14.75 13.01 19.15
CA LYS A 26 -15.68 13.52 18.13
C LYS A 26 -16.40 12.39 17.39
N LYS A 27 -15.68 11.32 17.02
CA LYS A 27 -16.22 10.16 16.32
C LYS A 27 -16.94 9.17 17.25
N ARG A 28 -16.82 9.31 18.58
CA ARG A 28 -17.33 8.37 19.59
C ARG A 28 -16.83 6.93 19.38
N ILE A 29 -15.57 6.78 18.99
CA ILE A 29 -14.92 5.47 18.79
C ILE A 29 -13.62 5.37 19.58
N PRO A 30 -13.11 4.16 19.86
CA PRO A 30 -11.85 3.99 20.55
C PRO A 30 -10.67 4.59 19.77
N LEU A 31 -9.68 5.14 20.49
CA LEU A 31 -8.46 5.70 19.88
C LEU A 31 -7.74 4.71 18.94
N LYS A 32 -7.70 3.42 19.32
CA LYS A 32 -7.15 2.35 18.46
C LYS A 32 -7.86 2.22 17.12
N ALA A 33 -9.16 2.52 17.05
CA ALA A 33 -9.91 2.45 15.80
C ALA A 33 -9.55 3.65 14.91
N VAL A 34 -9.48 4.86 15.48
CA VAL A 34 -9.01 6.05 14.77
C VAL A 34 -7.62 5.84 14.17
N LEU A 35 -6.68 5.31 14.97
CA LEU A 35 -5.32 5.02 14.51
C LEU A 35 -5.30 4.03 13.34
N ARG A 36 -6.08 2.94 13.43
CA ARG A 36 -6.18 1.94 12.37
C ARG A 36 -6.76 2.52 11.09
N ASP A 37 -7.81 3.33 11.20
CA ASP A 37 -8.45 3.96 10.05
C ASP A 37 -7.47 4.89 9.34
N ILE A 38 -6.81 5.77 10.09
CA ILE A 38 -5.83 6.71 9.54
C ILE A 38 -4.67 5.97 8.86
N LEU A 39 -4.09 4.97 9.51
CA LEU A 39 -2.99 4.18 8.94
C LEU A 39 -3.43 3.44 7.67
N THR A 40 -4.65 2.90 7.66
CA THR A 40 -5.19 2.18 6.50
C THR A 40 -5.44 3.12 5.33
N GLU A 41 -6.08 4.26 5.58
CA GLU A 41 -6.34 5.27 4.56
C GLU A 41 -5.04 5.85 3.99
N TYR A 42 -4.07 6.16 4.85
CA TYR A 42 -2.77 6.65 4.44
C TYR A 42 -2.02 5.63 3.57
N ALA A 43 -1.96 4.37 4.01
CA ALA A 43 -1.29 3.31 3.26
C ALA A 43 -1.96 3.04 1.90
N LYS A 44 -3.29 3.02 1.84
CA LYS A 44 -4.04 2.86 0.59
C LYS A 44 -3.77 4.00 -0.39
N LYS A 45 -3.87 5.24 0.09
CA LYS A 45 -3.63 6.42 -0.74
C LYS A 45 -2.19 6.42 -1.27
N LEU A 46 -1.22 6.14 -0.42
CA LEU A 46 0.18 6.08 -0.83
C LEU A 46 0.43 4.97 -1.85
N LYS A 47 -0.19 3.80 -1.68
CA LYS A 47 -0.13 2.71 -2.66
C LYS A 47 -0.68 3.16 -4.02
N GLU A 48 -1.85 3.77 -4.06
CA GLU A 48 -2.46 4.26 -5.30
C GLU A 48 -1.58 5.32 -5.99
N ASP A 49 -0.94 6.19 -5.21
CA ASP A 49 -0.07 7.23 -5.75
C ASP A 49 1.23 6.63 -6.32
N ILE A 50 1.83 5.65 -5.64
CA ILE A 50 2.98 4.89 -6.15
C ILE A 50 2.62 4.15 -7.44
N GLU A 51 1.47 3.46 -7.47
CA GLU A 51 1.01 2.76 -8.68
C GLU A 51 0.86 3.75 -9.84
N LYS A 52 0.23 4.90 -9.63
CA LYS A 52 0.10 5.96 -10.66
C LYS A 52 1.45 6.47 -11.15
N GLU A 53 2.45 6.59 -10.27
CA GLU A 53 3.80 7.01 -10.65
C GLU A 53 4.51 5.95 -11.49
N ILE A 54 4.41 4.68 -11.09
CA ILE A 54 4.95 3.53 -11.83
C ILE A 54 4.35 3.50 -13.25
N TYR A 55 3.02 3.61 -13.39
CA TYR A 55 2.38 3.61 -14.72
C TYR A 55 2.72 4.84 -15.58
N LYS A 56 3.25 5.91 -14.99
CA LYS A 56 3.69 7.11 -15.71
C LYS A 56 5.16 7.08 -16.12
N ASP A 57 5.96 6.17 -15.57
CA ASP A 57 7.38 6.07 -15.90
C ASP A 57 7.57 5.66 -17.39
N PRO A 58 8.34 6.43 -18.17
CA PRO A 58 8.71 6.05 -19.54
C PRO A 58 9.38 4.68 -19.65
N ILE A 59 10.05 4.21 -18.59
CA ILE A 59 10.67 2.88 -18.54
C ILE A 59 9.60 1.78 -18.70
N TRP A 60 8.45 1.94 -18.04
CA TRP A 60 7.33 0.99 -18.16
C TRP A 60 6.58 1.11 -19.49
N LYS A 61 6.59 2.29 -20.14
CA LYS A 61 6.11 2.45 -21.54
C LYS A 61 7.04 1.80 -22.56
N GLY A 62 8.36 1.81 -22.32
CA GLY A 62 9.37 1.29 -23.23
C GLY A 62 9.50 -0.24 -23.25
N ILE A 63 9.13 -0.91 -22.15
CA ILE A 63 9.26 -2.38 -22.02
C ILE A 63 8.05 -3.15 -22.61
N GLY A 64 7.03 -2.46 -23.16
CA GLY A 64 5.97 -3.14 -23.93
C GLY A 64 5.09 -4.09 -23.11
N LEU A 65 4.95 -3.86 -21.80
CA LEU A 65 4.06 -4.60 -20.91
C LEU A 65 2.59 -4.08 -20.97
N LEU A 66 2.27 -3.25 -21.95
CA LEU A 66 0.96 -2.62 -22.13
C LEU A 66 -0.13 -3.54 -22.73
N ASP A 67 0.21 -4.78 -23.11
CA ASP A 67 -0.81 -5.76 -23.53
C ASP A 67 -1.33 -6.63 -22.38
N ILE A 68 -0.99 -6.29 -21.14
CA ILE A 68 -1.44 -7.04 -19.97
C ILE A 68 -2.28 -6.08 -19.11
N GLU A 69 -3.57 -5.96 -19.44
CA GLU A 69 -4.66 -5.53 -18.54
C GLU A 69 -4.81 -6.48 -17.33
N ASP A 70 -3.71 -6.97 -16.77
CA ASP A 70 -3.72 -7.93 -15.68
C ASP A 70 -3.05 -7.29 -14.47
N THR A 71 -3.91 -6.73 -13.61
CA THR A 71 -3.60 -6.19 -12.27
C THR A 71 -2.82 -7.13 -11.34
N LYS A 72 -2.48 -8.35 -11.79
CA LYS A 72 -1.73 -9.38 -11.08
C LYS A 72 -0.36 -9.70 -11.70
N ALA A 73 0.14 -8.90 -12.64
CA ALA A 73 1.43 -9.14 -13.28
C ALA A 73 2.60 -9.24 -12.27
N SER A 74 2.54 -8.50 -11.16
CA SER A 74 3.56 -8.55 -10.08
C SER A 74 3.44 -9.76 -9.15
N GLU A 75 2.41 -10.60 -9.30
CA GLU A 75 2.19 -11.81 -8.49
C GLU A 75 2.52 -13.10 -9.27
N ARG A 76 2.97 -12.99 -10.52
CA ARG A 76 3.38 -14.15 -11.30
C ARG A 76 4.81 -14.56 -10.92
N ASP A 77 4.95 -15.82 -10.54
CA ASP A 77 6.20 -16.46 -10.10
C ASP A 77 7.13 -16.83 -11.27
N ASP A 78 6.80 -16.37 -12.49
CA ASP A 78 7.49 -16.67 -13.74
C ASP A 78 8.48 -15.57 -14.17
N TRP A 79 8.73 -14.60 -13.29
CA TRP A 79 9.59 -13.42 -13.53
C TRP A 79 11.09 -13.70 -13.77
N GLY A 80 11.44 -14.93 -14.13
CA GLY A 80 12.78 -15.37 -14.48
C GLY A 80 12.90 -16.39 -15.62
N VAL A 81 11.81 -16.78 -16.28
CA VAL A 81 11.90 -17.76 -17.39
C VAL A 81 11.87 -17.03 -18.74
N VAL A 82 13.02 -16.49 -19.12
CA VAL A 82 13.21 -16.02 -20.50
C VAL A 82 13.52 -17.25 -21.37
N GLU A 83 12.52 -17.77 -22.09
CA GLU A 83 12.81 -18.67 -23.21
C GLU A 83 13.39 -17.85 -24.37
N TRP A 84 14.71 -17.80 -24.45
CA TRP A 84 15.40 -17.23 -25.60
C TRP A 84 15.06 -18.08 -26.83
N ARG A 85 14.23 -17.55 -27.73
CA ARG A 85 14.10 -18.11 -29.08
C ARG A 85 15.38 -17.83 -29.85
N SER A 86 16.27 -18.81 -29.88
CA SER A 86 17.38 -18.88 -30.81
C SER A 86 16.82 -18.90 -32.23
N LYS A 87 17.19 -17.92 -33.05
CA LYS A 87 17.14 -18.01 -34.50
C LYS A 87 18.46 -17.53 -35.08
#